data_AF-A0A9E4TJI2-F1
#
_entry.id   AF-A0A9E4TJI2-F1
#
_cell.length_a   1.000
_cell.length_b   1.000
_cell.length_c   1.000
_cell.angle_alpha   90.00
_cell.angle_beta   90.00
_cell.angle_gamma   90.00
#
_symmetry.space_group_name_H-M   'P 1'
#
loop_
_entity.id
_entity.type
_entity.pdbx_description
1 polymer ?
#
loop_
_entity_poly.entity_id
_entity_poly.type
_entity_poly.pdbx_seq_one_letter_code
_entity_poly.pdbx_strand_id
1 'polypeptide(L)'
;TFSGNTIIGGHDGIGGEPEDVPWGVFNGDTLIEGNTIRECDDDGIQVEGGTHNITVSGNTVSGCLIGVALAPALGGPLTIVGNVITDPQPRRGEGPAAFKTGDDSTGEVLIYHNSFFAGATPADGFKQTDPNLRNIHLLNNAIYAGRYVWETYTHTGAVTADYDAIFTTDGDRFVKWENSWHGTLASLRSGTGQETHGITASDFTWDADLRPLAGSPLIDAGVVIPGVNDDYSGSAPDIGAFEVGSVTPSDTPEPTPTPAATATPTATPPPPSEPPQLPPQAPTATPTPTLAVTPTPTATPGPTVSPDPPPSATATDPRPGDVNCDGAITPIDALLVLQAAAGLPSTGCLHLTDLDCDGAVTAADARAILTHIVEIVSLPANCP
;
A
#
# COMPACT_ATOMS: atom_id res chain seq x y z
N THR A 1 -5.70 5.93 6.38
CA THR A 1 -6.11 4.52 6.35
C THR A 1 -7.58 4.39 5.98
N PHE A 2 -7.91 3.50 5.06
CA PHE A 2 -9.25 3.05 4.70
C PHE A 2 -9.34 1.58 5.06
N SER A 3 -10.00 1.23 6.18
CA SER A 3 -9.96 -0.13 6.70
C SER A 3 -11.32 -0.68 7.09
N GLY A 4 -11.54 -1.98 6.81
CA GLY A 4 -12.66 -2.75 7.34
C GLY A 4 -14.03 -2.36 6.83
N ASN A 5 -14.11 -1.70 5.67
CA ASN A 5 -15.36 -1.21 5.11
C ASN A 5 -16.02 -2.27 4.22
N THR A 6 -17.35 -2.26 4.16
CA THR A 6 -18.12 -2.92 3.10
C THR A 6 -18.62 -1.87 2.12
N ILE A 7 -18.17 -1.96 0.88
CA ILE A 7 -18.49 -1.01 -0.20
C ILE A 7 -19.22 -1.77 -1.31
N ILE A 8 -20.36 -1.23 -1.76
CA ILE A 8 -21.24 -1.88 -2.72
C ILE A 8 -21.62 -0.89 -3.81
N GLY A 9 -21.35 -1.23 -5.07
CA GLY A 9 -21.57 -0.36 -6.21
C GLY A 9 -20.52 0.74 -6.33
N GLY A 10 -20.85 1.81 -7.05
CA GLY A 10 -19.92 2.88 -7.42
C GLY A 10 -19.46 2.77 -8.87
N HIS A 11 -18.80 3.83 -9.35
CA HIS A 11 -17.98 3.70 -10.57
C HIS A 11 -16.78 2.83 -10.19
N ASP A 12 -15.87 3.37 -9.38
CA ASP A 12 -14.93 2.59 -8.59
C ASP A 12 -15.50 2.27 -7.20
N GLY A 13 -15.01 1.18 -6.59
CA GLY A 13 -15.28 0.89 -5.19
C GLY A 13 -14.52 1.84 -4.26
N ILE A 14 -13.20 1.86 -4.39
CA ILE A 14 -12.29 2.83 -3.74
C ILE A 14 -11.47 3.47 -4.85
N GLY A 15 -11.70 4.74 -5.16
CA GLY A 15 -11.05 5.38 -6.30
C GLY A 15 -11.55 6.80 -6.53
N GLY A 16 -11.14 7.40 -7.64
CA GLY A 16 -11.62 8.69 -8.07
C GLY A 16 -10.67 9.45 -9.01
N GLU A 17 -11.04 10.69 -9.29
CA GLU A 17 -10.36 11.52 -10.28
C GLU A 17 -9.64 12.70 -9.60
N PRO A 18 -8.57 13.26 -10.20
CA PRO A 18 -7.97 12.89 -11.49
C PRO A 18 -7.02 11.67 -11.41
N GLU A 19 -7.10 10.82 -12.45
CA GLU A 19 -6.11 9.78 -12.78
C GLU A 19 -4.77 10.40 -13.27
N ASP A 20 -3.69 9.61 -13.25
CA ASP A 20 -2.39 9.87 -13.91
C ASP A 20 -1.65 11.16 -13.54
N VAL A 21 -1.94 11.73 -12.37
CA VAL A 21 -1.23 12.94 -11.87
C VAL A 21 -0.36 12.64 -10.65
N PRO A 22 0.75 13.38 -10.45
CA PRO A 22 1.67 13.16 -9.32
C PRO A 22 1.03 13.26 -7.92
N TRP A 23 -0.17 13.84 -7.85
CA TRP A 23 -0.94 14.03 -6.63
C TRP A 23 -2.34 13.39 -6.73
N GLY A 24 -2.45 12.25 -7.43
CA GLY A 24 -3.71 11.52 -7.65
C GLY A 24 -4.46 11.20 -6.35
N VAL A 25 -5.58 10.50 -6.44
CA VAL A 25 -6.53 10.30 -5.32
C VAL A 25 -5.85 9.88 -4.02
N PHE A 26 -4.91 8.95 -4.12
CA PHE A 26 -4.09 8.55 -3.01
C PHE A 26 -2.65 8.98 -3.23
N ASN A 27 -2.13 9.77 -2.30
CA ASN A 27 -0.87 10.46 -2.45
C ASN A 27 -0.12 10.57 -1.11
N GLY A 28 0.59 9.50 -0.74
CA GLY A 28 1.35 9.44 0.50
C GLY A 28 0.70 8.56 1.56
N ASP A 29 1.51 7.68 2.16
CA ASP A 29 1.31 7.08 3.50
C ASP A 29 -0.11 6.55 3.75
N THR A 30 -0.66 5.87 2.75
CA THR A 30 -2.05 5.39 2.77
C THR A 30 -2.10 3.88 2.83
N LEU A 31 -2.81 3.38 3.84
CA LEU A 31 -3.15 1.97 3.99
C LEU A 31 -4.62 1.75 3.60
N ILE A 32 -4.87 0.90 2.62
CA ILE A 32 -6.20 0.45 2.19
C ILE A 32 -6.28 -1.05 2.55
N GLU A 33 -6.94 -1.38 3.66
CA GLU A 33 -6.83 -2.74 4.20
C GLU A 33 -8.12 -3.40 4.64
N GLY A 34 -8.26 -4.71 4.42
CA GLY A 34 -9.36 -5.49 4.99
C GLY A 34 -10.75 -5.02 4.55
N ASN A 35 -10.87 -4.34 3.40
CA ASN A 35 -12.16 -3.89 2.88
C ASN A 35 -12.81 -4.99 2.04
N THR A 36 -14.13 -5.08 2.10
CA THR A 36 -14.95 -5.90 1.21
C THR A 36 -15.63 -4.99 0.18
N ILE A 37 -15.23 -5.10 -1.08
CA ILE A 37 -15.70 -4.26 -2.18
C ILE A 37 -16.44 -5.15 -3.19
N ARG A 38 -17.65 -4.76 -3.56
CA ARG A 38 -18.40 -5.52 -4.57
C ARG A 38 -19.30 -4.71 -5.49
N GLU A 39 -19.59 -5.30 -6.65
CA GLU A 39 -20.61 -4.82 -7.60
C GLU A 39 -20.33 -3.42 -8.20
N CYS A 40 -19.08 -2.98 -8.21
CA CYS A 40 -18.70 -1.71 -8.82
C CYS A 40 -18.67 -1.78 -10.36
N ASP A 41 -18.77 -0.63 -11.03
CA ASP A 41 -18.83 -0.58 -12.50
C ASP A 41 -17.46 -0.63 -13.18
N ASP A 42 -16.41 -0.19 -12.49
CA ASP A 42 -15.06 -0.08 -13.02
C ASP A 42 -14.05 -0.77 -12.08
N ASP A 43 -13.20 -0.03 -11.38
CA ASP A 43 -12.14 -0.62 -10.56
C ASP A 43 -12.62 -0.88 -9.13
N GLY A 44 -12.31 -2.05 -8.57
CA GLY A 44 -12.55 -2.33 -7.16
C GLY A 44 -11.75 -1.37 -6.28
N ILE A 45 -10.45 -1.29 -6.54
CA ILE A 45 -9.53 -0.33 -5.91
C ILE A 45 -8.71 0.34 -7.01
N GLN A 46 -8.93 1.62 -7.23
CA GLN A 46 -8.12 2.46 -8.10
C GLN A 46 -7.07 3.19 -7.26
N VAL A 47 -5.80 2.85 -7.50
CA VAL A 47 -4.64 3.38 -6.80
C VAL A 47 -3.64 3.93 -7.83
N GLU A 48 -4.12 4.89 -8.60
CA GLU A 48 -3.39 5.53 -9.71
C GLU A 48 -2.84 6.92 -9.33
N GLY A 49 -1.79 7.35 -10.01
CA GLY A 49 -1.10 8.61 -9.76
C GLY A 49 -0.18 8.57 -8.54
N GLY A 50 -0.53 9.33 -7.50
CA GLY A 50 0.37 9.76 -6.42
C GLY A 50 1.18 8.63 -5.77
N THR A 51 0.54 7.55 -5.32
CA THR A 51 1.16 6.25 -4.92
C THR A 51 2.44 6.26 -4.07
N HIS A 52 2.78 7.36 -3.40
CA HIS A 52 3.92 7.45 -2.50
C HIS A 52 3.65 6.62 -1.25
N ASN A 53 4.43 5.57 -1.00
CA ASN A 53 4.31 4.71 0.19
C ASN A 53 2.86 4.26 0.49
N ILE A 54 2.21 3.61 -0.48
CA ILE A 54 0.84 3.12 -0.34
C ILE A 54 0.84 1.60 -0.19
N THR A 55 -0.01 1.10 0.70
CA THR A 55 -0.23 -0.34 0.88
C THR A 55 -1.71 -0.68 0.68
N VAL A 56 -1.99 -1.63 -0.20
CA VAL A 56 -3.30 -2.22 -0.45
C VAL A 56 -3.25 -3.67 0.05
N SER A 57 -3.80 -3.93 1.24
CA SER A 57 -3.57 -5.18 1.97
C SER A 57 -4.85 -5.93 2.35
N GLY A 58 -4.94 -7.22 2.06
CA GLY A 58 -5.99 -8.06 2.65
C GLY A 58 -7.43 -7.68 2.26
N ASN A 59 -7.64 -6.99 1.14
CA ASN A 59 -8.97 -6.61 0.67
C ASN A 59 -9.62 -7.75 -0.11
N THR A 60 -10.94 -7.85 -0.05
CA THR A 60 -11.74 -8.77 -0.86
C THR A 60 -12.52 -7.97 -1.90
N VAL A 61 -12.27 -8.22 -3.18
CA VAL A 61 -12.93 -7.53 -4.30
C VAL A 61 -13.70 -8.52 -5.16
N SER A 62 -14.95 -8.20 -5.51
CA SER A 62 -15.77 -9.04 -6.40
C SER A 62 -16.76 -8.28 -7.27
N GLY A 63 -17.13 -8.81 -8.44
CA GLY A 63 -18.20 -8.22 -9.25
C GLY A 63 -17.89 -6.88 -9.92
N CYS A 64 -16.62 -6.47 -9.91
CA CYS A 64 -16.08 -5.23 -10.52
C CYS A 64 -15.44 -5.52 -11.89
N LEU A 65 -15.18 -4.50 -12.73
CA LEU A 65 -14.47 -4.71 -14.00
C LEU A 65 -13.03 -5.15 -13.75
N ILE A 66 -12.34 -4.42 -12.86
CA ILE A 66 -10.96 -4.71 -12.49
C ILE A 66 -10.88 -4.84 -10.97
N GLY A 67 -10.02 -5.74 -10.49
CA GLY A 67 -9.76 -5.87 -9.05
C GLY A 67 -9.05 -4.65 -8.48
N VAL A 68 -7.81 -4.43 -8.93
CA VAL A 68 -6.98 -3.30 -8.53
C VAL A 68 -6.37 -2.62 -9.76
N ALA A 69 -6.51 -1.31 -9.86
CA ALA A 69 -5.96 -0.50 -10.95
C ALA A 69 -4.80 0.39 -10.48
N LEU A 70 -3.73 0.41 -11.26
CA LEU A 70 -2.42 0.99 -10.91
C LEU A 70 -1.65 1.46 -12.17
N ALA A 71 -2.37 1.93 -13.19
CA ALA A 71 -1.80 2.40 -14.44
C ALA A 71 -2.04 3.93 -14.57
N PRO A 72 -1.19 4.79 -13.96
CA PRO A 72 0.14 4.49 -13.41
C PRO A 72 0.27 4.59 -11.89
N ALA A 73 1.38 4.05 -11.38
CA ALA A 73 1.92 4.35 -10.05
C ALA A 73 3.14 5.28 -10.18
N LEU A 74 3.01 6.55 -9.79
CA LEU A 74 4.04 7.58 -10.00
C LEU A 74 5.00 7.80 -8.82
N GLY A 75 4.61 7.46 -7.59
CA GLY A 75 5.39 7.77 -6.38
C GLY A 75 6.23 6.63 -5.86
N GLY A 76 5.59 5.48 -5.59
CA GLY A 76 6.23 4.29 -5.03
C GLY A 76 6.75 4.45 -3.58
N PRO A 77 7.02 3.33 -2.88
CA PRO A 77 6.54 2.00 -3.24
C PRO A 77 5.01 1.92 -3.11
N LEU A 78 4.37 1.28 -4.09
CA LEU A 78 3.00 0.78 -4.00
C LEU A 78 3.06 -0.71 -3.72
N THR A 79 2.63 -1.14 -2.53
CA THR A 79 2.59 -2.55 -2.13
C THR A 79 1.16 -3.07 -2.18
N ILE A 80 0.91 -4.10 -2.98
CA ILE A 80 -0.39 -4.75 -3.11
C ILE A 80 -0.23 -6.19 -2.63
N VAL A 81 -0.76 -6.49 -1.43
CA VAL A 81 -0.46 -7.73 -0.73
C VAL A 81 -1.68 -8.42 -0.15
N GLY A 82 -1.77 -9.75 -0.24
CA GLY A 82 -2.79 -10.50 0.49
C GLY A 82 -4.23 -10.29 0.01
N ASN A 83 -4.46 -9.67 -1.15
CA ASN A 83 -5.81 -9.36 -1.60
C ASN A 83 -6.46 -10.57 -2.29
N VAL A 84 -7.78 -10.70 -2.12
CA VAL A 84 -8.61 -11.73 -2.75
C VAL A 84 -9.49 -11.07 -3.79
N ILE A 85 -9.35 -11.48 -5.04
CA ILE A 85 -10.12 -10.93 -6.16
C ILE A 85 -10.88 -12.07 -6.84
N THR A 86 -12.18 -11.95 -6.94
CA THR A 86 -13.05 -13.00 -7.51
C THR A 86 -14.10 -12.42 -8.43
N ASP A 87 -14.65 -13.26 -9.31
CA ASP A 87 -15.82 -12.92 -10.14
C ASP A 87 -15.75 -11.53 -10.81
N PRO A 88 -14.65 -11.19 -11.50
CA PRO A 88 -14.59 -9.91 -12.18
C PRO A 88 -15.59 -9.94 -13.35
N GLN A 89 -16.22 -8.81 -13.67
CA GLN A 89 -17.35 -8.73 -14.59
C GLN A 89 -17.02 -7.87 -15.80
N PRO A 90 -17.26 -8.33 -17.05
CA PRO A 90 -17.12 -7.47 -18.22
C PRO A 90 -18.11 -6.30 -18.15
N ARG A 91 -17.62 -5.09 -18.42
CA ARG A 91 -18.39 -3.84 -18.36
C ARG A 91 -18.11 -3.03 -19.61
N ARG A 92 -19.13 -2.35 -20.15
CA ARG A 92 -18.99 -1.41 -21.28
C ARG A 92 -18.27 -1.94 -22.53
N GLY A 93 -18.24 -3.27 -22.72
CA GLY A 93 -17.53 -3.93 -23.83
C GLY A 93 -16.05 -4.21 -23.57
N GLU A 94 -15.57 -3.93 -22.36
CA GLU A 94 -14.21 -4.16 -21.91
C GLU A 94 -14.08 -5.52 -21.22
N GLY A 95 -12.93 -6.16 -21.44
CA GLY A 95 -12.58 -7.41 -20.78
C GLY A 95 -12.10 -7.17 -19.34
N PRO A 96 -12.59 -7.94 -18.36
CA PRO A 96 -12.22 -7.80 -16.95
C PRO A 96 -10.78 -8.28 -16.65
N ALA A 97 -10.22 -7.84 -15.52
CA ALA A 97 -8.90 -8.28 -15.06
C ALA A 97 -8.76 -8.27 -13.53
N ALA A 98 -7.76 -8.97 -12.98
CA ALA A 98 -7.41 -8.79 -11.57
C ALA A 98 -6.65 -7.47 -11.36
N PHE A 99 -5.67 -7.20 -12.22
CA PHE A 99 -4.78 -6.04 -12.12
C PHE A 99 -4.69 -5.26 -13.44
N LYS A 100 -4.95 -3.95 -13.40
CA LYS A 100 -4.71 -2.99 -14.50
C LYS A 100 -3.35 -2.35 -14.35
N THR A 101 -2.49 -2.47 -15.35
CA THR A 101 -1.09 -2.03 -15.31
C THR A 101 -0.70 -1.25 -16.57
N GLY A 102 0.36 -0.45 -16.49
CA GLY A 102 0.88 0.32 -17.62
C GLY A 102 1.14 1.78 -17.27
N ASP A 103 1.04 2.62 -18.30
CA ASP A 103 1.07 4.08 -18.26
C ASP A 103 2.35 4.74 -17.70
N ASP A 104 3.52 4.13 -17.96
CA ASP A 104 4.83 4.67 -17.56
C ASP A 104 4.98 4.94 -16.04
N SER A 105 4.47 4.02 -15.21
CA SER A 105 4.67 4.02 -13.75
C SER A 105 6.12 4.31 -13.35
N THR A 106 6.36 5.41 -12.63
CA THR A 106 7.71 5.77 -12.15
C THR A 106 8.01 5.25 -10.75
N GLY A 107 6.98 4.98 -9.96
CA GLY A 107 7.09 4.36 -8.64
C GLY A 107 7.35 2.85 -8.74
N GLU A 108 7.99 2.31 -7.71
CA GLU A 108 8.14 0.86 -7.56
C GLU A 108 6.79 0.23 -7.16
N VAL A 109 6.39 -0.85 -7.83
CA VAL A 109 5.17 -1.60 -7.53
C VAL A 109 5.53 -3.02 -7.11
N LEU A 110 5.06 -3.42 -5.94
CA LEU A 110 5.30 -4.73 -5.33
C LEU A 110 3.95 -5.45 -5.19
N ILE A 111 3.76 -6.56 -5.89
CA ILE A 111 2.49 -7.31 -5.91
C ILE A 111 2.74 -8.71 -5.38
N TYR A 112 2.39 -8.96 -4.12
CA TYR A 112 2.78 -10.17 -3.40
C TYR A 112 1.59 -10.91 -2.80
N HIS A 113 1.59 -12.25 -2.79
CA HIS A 113 0.58 -13.01 -2.04
C HIS A 113 -0.87 -12.63 -2.38
N ASN A 114 -1.21 -12.29 -3.62
CA ASN A 114 -2.61 -12.04 -3.97
C ASN A 114 -3.23 -13.31 -4.55
N SER A 115 -4.52 -13.55 -4.25
CA SER A 115 -5.29 -14.67 -4.81
C SER A 115 -6.36 -14.15 -5.77
N PHE A 116 -6.36 -14.66 -6.99
CA PHE A 116 -7.32 -14.30 -8.03
C PHE A 116 -7.99 -15.52 -8.64
N PHE A 117 -9.32 -15.50 -8.74
CA PHE A 117 -10.08 -16.55 -9.41
C PHE A 117 -11.12 -16.02 -10.40
N ALA A 118 -10.97 -16.43 -11.66
CA ALA A 118 -11.93 -16.23 -12.74
C ALA A 118 -12.11 -17.53 -13.57
N GLY A 119 -12.74 -18.54 -12.97
CA GLY A 119 -12.89 -19.85 -13.63
C GLY A 119 -13.82 -19.89 -14.85
N ALA A 120 -14.85 -19.03 -14.90
CA ALA A 120 -15.85 -19.03 -15.98
C ALA A 120 -15.84 -17.73 -16.82
N THR A 121 -15.40 -16.62 -16.24
CA THR A 121 -15.33 -15.34 -16.93
C THR A 121 -14.00 -15.21 -17.68
N PRO A 122 -13.96 -14.78 -18.95
CA PRO A 122 -12.72 -14.56 -19.69
C PRO A 122 -12.00 -13.31 -19.20
N ALA A 123 -11.45 -13.38 -17.98
CA ALA A 123 -10.74 -12.31 -17.31
C ALA A 123 -9.24 -12.57 -17.31
N ASP A 124 -8.46 -11.50 -17.45
CA ASP A 124 -7.00 -11.58 -17.33
C ASP A 124 -6.56 -11.56 -15.86
N GLY A 125 -5.42 -12.17 -15.55
CA GLY A 125 -4.75 -11.92 -14.27
C GLY A 125 -4.22 -10.49 -14.25
N PHE A 126 -3.21 -10.22 -15.07
CA PHE A 126 -2.65 -8.88 -15.24
C PHE A 126 -2.85 -8.42 -16.68
N LYS A 127 -3.47 -7.25 -16.81
CA LYS A 127 -3.77 -6.64 -18.09
C LYS A 127 -2.99 -5.35 -18.19
N GLN A 128 -2.10 -5.28 -19.17
CA GLN A 128 -1.57 -4.00 -19.59
C GLN A 128 -2.69 -3.26 -20.33
N THR A 129 -3.18 -2.14 -19.79
CA THR A 129 -4.18 -1.31 -20.48
C THR A 129 -3.50 -0.24 -21.29
N ASP A 130 -2.39 0.30 -20.78
CA ASP A 130 -1.67 1.44 -21.36
C ASP A 130 -0.18 1.12 -21.61
N PRO A 131 0.47 1.76 -22.61
CA PRO A 131 1.86 1.47 -22.98
C PRO A 131 2.87 1.69 -21.85
N ASN A 132 4.12 1.28 -22.11
CA ASN A 132 5.27 1.58 -21.25
C ASN A 132 5.19 0.93 -19.85
N LEU A 133 4.95 -0.38 -19.79
CA LEU A 133 4.94 -1.15 -18.54
C LEU A 133 6.35 -1.21 -17.93
N ARG A 134 6.47 -0.99 -16.63
CA ARG A 134 7.77 -0.95 -15.92
C ARG A 134 7.57 -0.95 -14.39
N ASN A 135 8.65 -1.22 -13.67
CA ASN A 135 8.79 -1.14 -12.21
C ASN A 135 7.78 -2.01 -11.44
N ILE A 136 7.49 -3.21 -11.94
CA ILE A 136 6.57 -4.16 -11.25
C ILE A 136 7.32 -5.42 -10.85
N HIS A 137 7.15 -5.82 -9.59
CA HIS A 137 7.73 -7.01 -8.99
C HIS A 137 6.61 -7.90 -8.43
N LEU A 138 6.52 -9.12 -8.94
CA LEU A 138 5.49 -10.10 -8.60
C LEU A 138 6.14 -11.30 -7.92
N LEU A 139 5.62 -11.68 -6.75
CA LEU A 139 6.07 -12.88 -6.01
C LEU A 139 4.89 -13.52 -5.27
N ASN A 140 4.84 -14.85 -5.25
CA ASN A 140 3.89 -15.63 -4.44
C ASN A 140 2.42 -15.33 -4.71
N ASN A 141 2.02 -14.90 -5.90
CA ASN A 141 0.62 -14.69 -6.25
C ASN A 141 -0.02 -16.00 -6.78
N ALA A 142 -1.28 -16.25 -6.41
CA ALA A 142 -2.10 -17.33 -6.94
C ALA A 142 -3.09 -16.78 -7.98
N ILE A 143 -2.82 -16.97 -9.26
CA ILE A 143 -3.57 -16.39 -10.39
C ILE A 143 -4.22 -17.50 -11.20
N TYR A 144 -5.54 -17.65 -11.02
CA TYR A 144 -6.37 -18.54 -11.80
C TYR A 144 -7.25 -17.72 -12.76
N ALA A 145 -6.72 -17.45 -13.95
CA ALA A 145 -7.34 -16.59 -14.94
C ALA A 145 -8.33 -17.35 -15.84
N GLY A 146 -9.22 -16.60 -16.50
CA GLY A 146 -10.12 -17.15 -17.52
C GLY A 146 -9.75 -16.76 -18.95
N ARG A 147 -8.76 -15.87 -19.12
CA ARG A 147 -8.18 -15.50 -20.41
C ARG A 147 -6.66 -15.51 -20.34
N TYR A 148 -5.94 -14.39 -20.29
CA TYR A 148 -4.50 -14.43 -20.08
C TYR A 148 -4.15 -14.45 -18.60
N VAL A 149 -3.13 -15.19 -18.21
CA VAL A 149 -2.46 -14.92 -16.93
C VAL A 149 -1.90 -13.51 -16.98
N TRP A 150 -1.12 -13.21 -18.03
CA TRP A 150 -0.58 -11.87 -18.32
C TRP A 150 -0.81 -11.51 -19.78
N GLU A 151 -1.41 -10.34 -20.01
CA GLU A 151 -1.48 -9.73 -21.33
C GLU A 151 -0.68 -8.42 -21.37
N THR A 152 0.53 -8.48 -21.92
CA THR A 152 1.43 -7.31 -22.06
C THR A 152 1.91 -7.12 -23.49
N TYR A 153 2.34 -5.91 -23.81
CA TYR A 153 2.71 -5.50 -25.16
C TYR A 153 3.94 -4.58 -25.24
N THR A 154 4.15 -3.63 -24.35
CA THR A 154 5.34 -2.75 -24.38
C THR A 154 5.91 -2.54 -22.99
N HIS A 155 7.18 -2.86 -22.78
CA HIS A 155 7.90 -2.61 -21.54
C HIS A 155 8.97 -1.53 -21.74
N THR A 156 9.15 -0.65 -20.76
CA THR A 156 10.17 0.42 -20.76
C THR A 156 11.10 0.34 -19.55
N GLY A 157 10.86 -0.59 -18.63
CA GLY A 157 11.67 -0.84 -17.45
C GLY A 157 11.47 -2.25 -16.92
N ALA A 158 11.98 -2.52 -15.73
CA ALA A 158 11.96 -3.88 -15.16
C ALA A 158 10.53 -4.34 -14.85
N VAL A 159 10.17 -5.53 -15.33
CA VAL A 159 9.00 -6.27 -14.88
C VAL A 159 9.50 -7.66 -14.53
N THR A 160 9.41 -8.05 -13.26
CA THR A 160 9.93 -9.34 -12.79
C THR A 160 8.86 -10.12 -12.06
N ALA A 161 8.75 -11.40 -12.37
CA ALA A 161 7.81 -12.31 -11.75
C ALA A 161 8.50 -13.64 -11.47
N ASP A 162 8.35 -14.14 -10.25
CA ASP A 162 8.81 -15.46 -9.87
C ASP A 162 7.99 -16.03 -8.71
N TYR A 163 8.04 -17.35 -8.49
CA TYR A 163 7.29 -18.02 -7.43
C TYR A 163 5.77 -17.77 -7.46
N ASP A 164 5.19 -17.39 -8.60
CA ASP A 164 3.75 -17.28 -8.75
C ASP A 164 3.14 -18.64 -9.13
N ALA A 165 1.93 -18.93 -8.64
CA ALA A 165 1.10 -20.02 -9.13
C ALA A 165 0.15 -19.48 -10.21
N ILE A 166 0.38 -19.86 -11.46
CA ILE A 166 -0.33 -19.28 -12.60
C ILE A 166 -1.03 -20.33 -13.45
N PHE A 167 -2.30 -20.07 -13.76
CA PHE A 167 -3.12 -20.93 -14.60
C PHE A 167 -4.14 -20.11 -15.40
N THR A 168 -4.55 -20.64 -16.54
CA THR A 168 -5.70 -20.13 -17.28
C THR A 168 -6.60 -21.27 -17.75
N THR A 169 -7.91 -21.02 -17.77
CA THR A 169 -8.87 -21.93 -18.42
C THR A 169 -8.88 -21.82 -19.95
N ASP A 170 -8.27 -20.78 -20.52
CA ASP A 170 -8.15 -20.59 -21.96
C ASP A 170 -6.84 -21.20 -22.49
N GLY A 171 -6.94 -22.42 -23.04
CA GLY A 171 -5.80 -23.19 -23.54
C GLY A 171 -5.03 -22.53 -24.70
N ASP A 172 -5.60 -21.52 -25.36
CA ASP A 172 -4.92 -20.77 -26.42
C ASP A 172 -4.20 -19.52 -25.88
N ARG A 173 -4.41 -19.18 -24.60
CA ARG A 173 -4.07 -17.86 -24.05
C ARG A 173 -3.39 -17.93 -22.68
N PHE A 174 -2.23 -18.55 -22.58
CA PHE A 174 -1.49 -18.57 -21.30
C PHE A 174 -0.86 -17.20 -20.97
N VAL A 175 0.24 -16.83 -21.60
CA VAL A 175 0.90 -15.51 -21.40
C VAL A 175 1.21 -14.86 -22.74
N LYS A 176 0.91 -13.56 -22.85
CA LYS A 176 1.44 -12.66 -23.87
C LYS A 176 2.43 -11.71 -23.21
N TRP A 177 3.71 -11.89 -23.50
CA TRP A 177 4.80 -11.10 -22.94
C TRP A 177 5.40 -10.20 -24.02
N GLU A 178 5.27 -8.88 -23.90
CA GLU A 178 5.74 -7.92 -24.92
C GLU A 178 5.28 -8.28 -26.35
N ASN A 179 3.98 -8.58 -26.52
CA ASN A 179 3.35 -9.08 -27.75
C ASN A 179 3.86 -10.45 -28.26
N SER A 180 4.73 -11.14 -27.53
CA SER A 180 5.17 -12.50 -27.82
C SER A 180 4.32 -13.53 -27.07
N TRP A 181 3.88 -14.57 -27.77
CA TRP A 181 3.00 -15.59 -27.21
C TRP A 181 3.80 -16.73 -26.56
N HIS A 182 3.46 -17.03 -25.30
CA HIS A 182 4.01 -18.17 -24.55
C HIS A 182 2.84 -19.03 -24.07
N GLY A 183 2.61 -20.17 -24.73
CA GLY A 183 1.46 -21.04 -24.45
C GLY A 183 1.61 -21.95 -23.22
N THR A 184 2.79 -22.00 -22.62
CA THR A 184 3.09 -22.84 -21.43
C THR A 184 4.09 -22.15 -20.51
N LEU A 185 4.12 -22.54 -19.23
CA LEU A 185 5.14 -22.10 -18.27
C LEU A 185 6.57 -22.40 -18.74
N ALA A 186 6.80 -23.55 -19.39
CA ALA A 186 8.11 -23.88 -19.96
C ALA A 186 8.52 -22.93 -21.11
N SER A 187 7.57 -22.56 -21.98
CA SER A 187 7.83 -21.59 -23.05
C SER A 187 8.01 -20.16 -22.54
N LEU A 188 7.36 -19.80 -21.43
CA LEU A 188 7.55 -18.51 -20.75
C LEU A 188 8.97 -18.43 -20.21
N ARG A 189 9.36 -19.38 -19.34
CA ARG A 189 10.70 -19.47 -18.75
C ARG A 189 11.82 -19.39 -19.78
N SER A 190 11.73 -20.21 -20.83
CA SER A 190 12.77 -20.25 -21.86
C SER A 190 12.81 -19.01 -22.75
N GLY A 191 11.68 -18.32 -22.91
CA GLY A 191 11.59 -17.13 -23.75
C GLY A 191 11.89 -15.82 -23.03
N THR A 192 11.57 -15.72 -21.74
CA THR A 192 11.61 -14.46 -20.99
C THR A 192 12.49 -14.52 -19.74
N GLY A 193 12.78 -15.72 -19.23
CA GLY A 193 13.45 -15.90 -17.93
C GLY A 193 12.54 -15.67 -16.72
N GLN A 194 11.26 -15.37 -16.91
CA GLN A 194 10.29 -15.19 -15.83
C GLN A 194 9.84 -16.54 -15.24
N GLU A 195 9.30 -16.49 -14.03
CA GLU A 195 8.70 -17.64 -13.34
C GLU A 195 9.63 -18.85 -13.21
N THR A 196 10.93 -18.66 -12.99
CA THR A 196 11.89 -19.77 -12.86
C THR A 196 11.51 -20.81 -11.81
N HIS A 197 10.84 -20.38 -10.75
CA HIS A 197 10.36 -21.19 -9.63
C HIS A 197 8.83 -21.24 -9.55
N GLY A 198 8.10 -20.52 -10.42
CA GLY A 198 6.65 -20.55 -10.50
C GLY A 198 6.05 -21.94 -10.72
N ILE A 199 4.76 -22.07 -10.49
CA ILE A 199 4.02 -23.32 -10.69
C ILE A 199 2.80 -23.09 -11.56
N THR A 200 2.32 -24.16 -12.19
CA THR A 200 1.04 -24.16 -12.91
C THR A 200 0.29 -25.42 -12.56
N ALA A 201 -1.00 -25.26 -12.20
CA ALA A 201 -1.89 -26.36 -11.86
C ALA A 201 -3.31 -25.96 -12.26
N SER A 202 -4.06 -26.91 -12.84
CA SER A 202 -5.46 -26.70 -13.22
C SER A 202 -6.43 -26.73 -12.06
N ASP A 203 -5.95 -27.06 -10.86
CA ASP A 203 -6.69 -27.01 -9.61
C ASP A 203 -5.71 -26.58 -8.52
N PHE A 204 -6.00 -25.45 -7.88
CA PHE A 204 -5.25 -24.94 -6.74
C PHE A 204 -5.73 -25.53 -5.41
N THR A 205 -6.83 -26.30 -5.41
CA THR A 205 -7.37 -26.97 -4.21
C THR A 205 -7.52 -26.00 -3.03
N TRP A 206 -8.30 -24.96 -3.25
CA TRP A 206 -8.69 -23.96 -2.26
C TRP A 206 -10.19 -24.00 -1.97
N ASP A 207 -10.64 -23.27 -0.95
CA ASP A 207 -12.07 -23.09 -0.66
C ASP A 207 -12.70 -21.91 -1.42
N ALA A 208 -13.93 -21.53 -1.04
CA ALA A 208 -14.67 -20.43 -1.68
C ALA A 208 -14.05 -19.05 -1.44
N ASP A 209 -13.26 -18.91 -0.37
CA ASP A 209 -12.54 -17.68 -0.01
C ASP A 209 -11.10 -17.70 -0.54
N LEU A 210 -10.77 -18.68 -1.39
CA LEU A 210 -9.45 -18.89 -1.99
C LEU A 210 -8.37 -19.25 -0.96
N ARG A 211 -8.75 -19.83 0.19
CA ARG A 211 -7.78 -20.35 1.17
C ARG A 211 -7.28 -21.74 0.74
N PRO A 212 -5.96 -22.00 0.72
CA PRO A 212 -5.42 -23.32 0.40
C PRO A 212 -5.98 -24.40 1.35
N LEU A 213 -6.45 -25.51 0.78
CA LEU A 213 -6.87 -26.68 1.52
C LEU A 213 -5.75 -27.73 1.54
N ALA A 214 -5.89 -28.72 2.42
CA ALA A 214 -4.93 -29.82 2.54
C ALA A 214 -4.69 -30.50 1.17
N GLY A 215 -3.42 -30.56 0.76
CA GLY A 215 -3.00 -31.11 -0.53
C GLY A 215 -2.92 -30.09 -1.67
N SER A 216 -3.21 -28.81 -1.39
CA SER A 216 -3.02 -27.73 -2.35
C SER A 216 -1.57 -27.64 -2.85
N PRO A 217 -1.35 -27.41 -4.15
CA PRO A 217 -0.02 -27.11 -4.68
C PRO A 217 0.52 -25.74 -4.25
N LEU A 218 -0.31 -24.90 -3.62
CA LEU A 218 0.08 -23.58 -3.14
C LEU A 218 0.82 -23.64 -1.79
N ILE A 219 0.64 -24.73 -1.04
CA ILE A 219 1.22 -24.86 0.31
C ILE A 219 2.73 -25.09 0.19
N ASP A 220 3.52 -24.38 1.00
CA ASP A 220 4.98 -24.49 1.07
C ASP A 220 5.69 -24.23 -0.28
N ALA A 221 5.06 -23.44 -1.16
CA ALA A 221 5.53 -23.27 -2.55
C ALA A 221 6.11 -21.87 -2.85
N GLY A 222 5.94 -20.92 -1.94
CA GLY A 222 6.39 -19.54 -2.10
C GLY A 222 7.84 -19.31 -1.69
N VAL A 223 8.27 -18.05 -1.80
CA VAL A 223 9.57 -17.56 -1.34
C VAL A 223 9.41 -16.62 -0.15
N VAL A 224 10.38 -16.64 0.76
CA VAL A 224 10.42 -15.67 1.87
C VAL A 224 10.69 -14.27 1.32
N ILE A 225 9.81 -13.33 1.66
CA ILE A 225 9.91 -11.90 1.35
C ILE A 225 10.06 -11.19 2.70
N PRO A 226 11.27 -10.73 3.06
CA PRO A 226 11.53 -10.15 4.37
C PRO A 226 10.57 -9.00 4.70
N GLY A 227 9.95 -9.06 5.87
CA GLY A 227 8.98 -8.06 6.33
C GLY A 227 7.56 -8.20 5.77
N VAL A 228 7.31 -9.19 4.91
CA VAL A 228 5.97 -9.44 4.32
C VAL A 228 5.36 -10.74 4.85
N ASN A 229 6.13 -11.83 4.87
CA ASN A 229 5.65 -13.16 5.22
C ASN A 229 6.56 -13.87 6.22
N ASP A 230 7.15 -13.14 7.17
CA ASP A 230 8.14 -13.67 8.12
C ASP A 230 7.58 -14.73 9.09
N ASP A 231 6.25 -14.81 9.22
CA ASP A 231 5.52 -15.66 10.17
C ASP A 231 4.84 -16.88 9.52
N TYR A 232 5.30 -17.29 8.33
CA TYR A 232 4.81 -18.48 7.66
C TYR A 232 5.00 -19.77 8.48
N SER A 233 4.16 -20.77 8.18
CA SER A 233 4.26 -22.10 8.77
C SER A 233 4.82 -23.10 7.77
N GLY A 234 5.40 -24.21 8.26
CA GLY A 234 5.93 -25.25 7.38
C GLY A 234 7.38 -25.01 6.95
N SER A 235 7.67 -25.32 5.70
CA SER A 235 8.98 -25.25 5.07
C SER A 235 9.21 -23.99 4.21
N ALA A 236 8.15 -23.38 3.70
CA ALA A 236 8.17 -22.10 2.97
C ALA A 236 6.81 -21.40 3.08
N PRO A 237 6.72 -20.08 2.78
CA PRO A 237 5.43 -19.40 2.68
C PRO A 237 4.50 -20.04 1.66
N ASP A 238 3.20 -19.95 1.90
CA ASP A 238 2.20 -20.40 0.95
C ASP A 238 2.01 -19.35 -0.16
N ILE A 239 1.74 -19.81 -1.38
CA ILE A 239 1.40 -18.93 -2.51
C ILE A 239 -0.06 -18.46 -2.37
N GLY A 240 -0.31 -17.17 -2.60
CA GLY A 240 -1.62 -16.55 -2.51
C GLY A 240 -1.86 -15.81 -1.20
N ALA A 241 -3.11 -15.38 -0.99
CA ALA A 241 -3.52 -14.45 0.07
C ALA A 241 -3.50 -15.01 1.49
N PHE A 242 -3.46 -16.34 1.65
CA PHE A 242 -3.60 -16.97 2.95
C PHE A 242 -2.59 -18.08 3.13
N GLU A 243 -1.91 -18.04 4.27
CA GLU A 243 -1.22 -19.19 4.86
C GLU A 243 -2.26 -20.22 5.34
N VAL A 244 -2.00 -21.50 5.09
CA VAL A 244 -2.86 -22.59 5.52
C VAL A 244 -2.98 -22.61 7.05
N GLY A 245 -4.23 -22.63 7.54
CA GLY A 245 -4.50 -22.59 8.97
C GLY A 245 -4.39 -21.21 9.61
N SER A 246 -4.09 -20.14 8.85
CA SER A 246 -4.28 -18.78 9.33
C SER A 246 -5.78 -18.48 9.54
N VAL A 247 -6.10 -17.85 10.66
CA VAL A 247 -7.44 -17.28 10.92
C VAL A 247 -7.39 -15.78 10.66
N THR A 248 -8.28 -15.28 9.83
CA THR A 248 -8.33 -13.86 9.46
C THR A 248 -9.45 -13.17 10.24
N PRO A 249 -9.39 -11.87 10.58
CA PRO A 249 -10.44 -11.20 11.35
C PRO A 249 -11.86 -11.34 10.77
N SER A 250 -11.99 -11.51 9.44
CA SER A 250 -13.24 -11.76 8.73
C SER A 250 -13.91 -13.11 9.05
N ASP A 251 -13.18 -14.04 9.68
CA ASP A 251 -13.75 -15.32 10.16
C ASP A 251 -14.57 -15.14 11.45
N THR A 252 -14.59 -13.92 12.01
CA THR A 252 -15.52 -13.57 13.09
C THR A 252 -16.88 -13.32 12.47
N PRO A 253 -17.91 -14.16 12.74
CA PRO A 253 -19.24 -13.94 12.19
C PRO A 253 -19.71 -12.54 12.57
N GLU A 254 -20.12 -11.75 11.57
CA GLU A 254 -20.79 -10.48 11.78
C GLU A 254 -21.92 -10.72 12.81
N PRO A 255 -21.95 -9.97 13.94
CA PRO A 255 -23.01 -10.17 14.91
C PRO A 255 -24.33 -9.93 14.20
N THR A 256 -25.15 -10.98 14.10
CA THR A 256 -26.49 -10.87 13.53
C THR A 256 -27.17 -9.68 14.19
N PRO A 257 -27.60 -8.64 13.42
CA PRO A 257 -28.20 -7.47 14.01
C PRO A 257 -29.40 -7.94 14.84
N THR A 258 -29.31 -7.77 16.15
CA THR A 258 -30.44 -8.03 17.04
C THR A 258 -31.56 -7.11 16.55
N PRO A 259 -32.75 -7.62 16.20
CA PRO A 259 -33.83 -6.76 15.71
C PRO A 259 -34.06 -5.66 16.74
N ALA A 260 -33.84 -4.41 16.32
CA ALA A 260 -34.11 -3.25 17.17
C ALA A 260 -35.57 -3.34 17.62
N ALA A 261 -35.79 -3.33 18.94
CA ALA A 261 -37.13 -3.33 19.49
C ALA A 261 -37.90 -2.14 18.90
N THR A 262 -39.00 -2.42 18.21
CA THR A 262 -39.90 -1.41 17.65
C THR A 262 -40.29 -0.45 18.76
N ALA A 263 -39.80 0.79 18.69
CA ALA A 263 -40.17 1.83 19.64
C ALA A 263 -41.69 2.03 19.57
N THR A 264 -42.34 1.86 20.71
CA THR A 264 -43.77 2.19 20.87
C THR A 264 -43.92 3.71 20.75
N PRO A 265 -44.85 4.24 19.92
CA PRO A 265 -44.98 5.68 19.74
C PRO A 265 -45.32 6.36 21.07
N THR A 266 -44.47 7.30 21.49
CA THR A 266 -44.71 8.15 22.66
C THR A 266 -45.62 9.31 22.25
N ALA A 267 -46.64 9.61 23.07
CA ALA A 267 -47.64 10.63 22.80
C ALA A 267 -47.04 12.05 22.71
N THR A 268 -47.51 12.81 21.72
CA THR A 268 -47.15 14.21 21.45
C THR A 268 -47.60 15.15 22.59
N PRO A 269 -46.71 16.00 23.15
CA PRO A 269 -47.11 17.00 24.15
C PRO A 269 -47.87 18.20 23.52
N PRO A 270 -48.73 18.89 24.28
CA PRO A 270 -49.54 20.00 23.78
C PRO A 270 -48.70 21.28 23.54
N PRO A 271 -49.19 22.21 22.69
CA PRO A 271 -48.42 23.39 22.29
C PRO A 271 -48.29 24.43 23.43
N PRO A 272 -47.18 25.21 23.48
CA PRO A 272 -47.00 26.27 24.48
C PRO A 272 -47.84 27.51 24.16
N SER A 273 -48.29 28.21 25.22
CA SER A 273 -48.97 29.51 25.15
C SER A 273 -48.01 30.69 24.93
N GLU A 274 -48.57 31.72 24.28
CA GLU A 274 -48.06 33.02 23.78
C GLU A 274 -46.83 33.68 24.46
N PRO A 275 -45.93 34.35 23.70
CA PRO A 275 -44.71 34.96 24.24
C PRO A 275 -44.92 36.38 24.83
N PRO A 276 -44.18 36.78 25.88
CA PRO A 276 -44.18 38.15 26.37
C PRO A 276 -43.28 39.09 25.53
N GLN A 277 -43.71 40.34 25.35
CA GLN A 277 -43.01 41.38 24.58
C GLN A 277 -41.66 41.81 25.19
N LEU A 278 -40.66 42.05 24.33
CA LEU A 278 -39.33 42.57 24.67
C LEU A 278 -39.35 44.08 25.04
N PRO A 279 -38.53 44.54 26.00
CA PRO A 279 -38.18 45.95 26.18
C PRO A 279 -37.08 46.40 25.19
N PRO A 280 -36.90 47.72 24.97
CA PRO A 280 -36.04 48.26 23.92
C PRO A 280 -34.54 48.10 24.20
N GLN A 281 -33.77 47.78 23.16
CA GLN A 281 -32.32 47.56 23.24
C GLN A 281 -31.53 48.86 23.42
N ALA A 282 -30.54 48.82 24.31
CA ALA A 282 -29.46 49.79 24.43
C ALA A 282 -28.26 49.37 23.54
N PRO A 283 -27.42 50.31 23.07
CA PRO A 283 -26.37 50.01 22.09
C PRO A 283 -25.27 49.12 22.67
N THR A 284 -24.96 48.04 21.95
CA THR A 284 -23.92 47.06 22.26
C THR A 284 -22.53 47.66 22.10
N ALA A 285 -21.70 47.57 23.15
CA ALA A 285 -20.27 47.84 23.07
C ALA A 285 -19.54 46.65 22.43
N THR A 286 -18.62 46.95 21.51
CA THR A 286 -17.71 46.00 20.87
C THR A 286 -16.83 45.29 21.92
N PRO A 287 -16.79 43.94 21.98
CA PRO A 287 -15.85 43.25 22.86
C PRO A 287 -14.43 43.28 22.28
N THR A 288 -13.48 43.66 23.14
CA THR A 288 -12.03 43.53 22.96
C THR A 288 -11.64 42.04 22.92
N PRO A 289 -10.68 41.61 22.06
CA PRO A 289 -10.26 40.22 21.99
C PRO A 289 -9.55 39.76 23.27
N THR A 290 -10.07 38.69 23.88
CA THR A 290 -9.43 37.95 24.97
C THR A 290 -8.48 36.92 24.37
N LEU A 291 -7.20 36.95 24.75
CA LEU A 291 -6.22 35.94 24.39
C LEU A 291 -6.61 34.59 25.02
N ALA A 292 -6.74 33.56 24.18
CA ALA A 292 -6.99 32.20 24.60
C ALA A 292 -5.73 31.60 25.25
N VAL A 293 -5.91 30.96 26.41
CA VAL A 293 -4.87 30.20 27.09
C VAL A 293 -4.77 28.82 26.43
N THR A 294 -3.60 28.50 25.90
CA THR A 294 -3.25 27.19 25.33
C THR A 294 -3.26 26.10 26.40
N PRO A 295 -3.92 24.94 26.19
CA PRO A 295 -3.83 23.82 27.13
C PRO A 295 -2.44 23.17 27.10
N THR A 296 -1.91 22.86 28.29
CA THR A 296 -0.68 22.09 28.49
C THR A 296 -0.90 20.63 28.09
N PRO A 297 -0.03 20.03 27.25
CA PRO A 297 -0.14 18.62 26.90
C PRO A 297 0.25 17.71 28.07
N THR A 298 -0.54 16.66 28.28
CA THR A 298 -0.26 15.54 29.19
C THR A 298 0.76 14.60 28.56
N ALA A 299 1.81 14.24 29.28
CA ALA A 299 2.87 13.36 28.82
C ALA A 299 2.39 11.90 28.64
N THR A 300 2.64 11.34 27.44
CA THR A 300 2.52 9.91 27.12
C THR A 300 3.79 9.17 27.57
N PRO A 301 3.72 7.93 28.10
CA PRO A 301 4.90 7.14 28.41
C PRO A 301 5.72 6.84 27.15
N GLY A 302 7.04 7.05 27.23
CA GLY A 302 7.97 6.82 26.12
C GLY A 302 8.18 5.33 25.79
N PRO A 303 8.66 5.02 24.57
CA PRO A 303 8.95 3.65 24.14
C PRO A 303 10.09 3.03 24.94
N THR A 304 9.97 1.73 25.21
CA THR A 304 10.97 0.91 25.88
C THR A 304 12.22 0.77 24.98
N VAL A 305 13.36 1.25 25.46
CA VAL A 305 14.66 1.18 24.78
C VAL A 305 15.20 -0.26 24.89
N SER A 306 15.52 -0.87 23.74
CA SER A 306 16.29 -2.12 23.63
C SER A 306 17.76 -1.84 23.99
N PRO A 307 18.49 -2.74 24.68
CA PRO A 307 19.84 -2.44 25.14
C PRO A 307 20.84 -2.32 23.99
N ASP A 308 21.61 -1.23 24.00
CA ASP A 308 22.72 -0.92 23.10
C ASP A 308 23.84 -1.99 23.14
N PRO A 309 24.51 -2.28 22.01
CA PRO A 309 25.77 -3.00 22.00
C PRO A 309 26.90 -2.18 22.67
N PRO A 310 27.95 -2.82 23.19
CA PRO A 310 28.98 -2.15 23.99
C PRO A 310 29.86 -1.21 23.14
N PRO A 311 30.37 -0.11 23.72
CA PRO A 311 31.09 0.92 22.98
C PRO A 311 32.48 0.42 22.55
N SER A 312 32.77 0.54 21.27
CA SER A 312 34.13 0.46 20.74
C SER A 312 34.71 1.86 20.67
N ALA A 313 35.62 2.20 21.57
CA ALA A 313 36.28 3.50 21.60
C ALA A 313 37.49 3.53 20.66
N THR A 314 37.51 4.47 19.72
CA THR A 314 38.67 5.37 19.55
C THR A 314 38.13 6.69 18.98
N ALA A 315 38.20 7.77 19.78
CA ALA A 315 37.82 9.11 19.36
C ALA A 315 38.73 9.56 18.20
N THR A 316 38.19 9.51 16.99
CA THR A 316 38.69 10.26 15.83
C THR A 316 38.05 11.63 15.84
N ASP A 317 38.76 12.63 15.29
CA ASP A 317 38.28 14.01 15.10
C ASP A 317 36.79 14.09 14.70
N PRO A 318 36.02 15.07 15.21
CA PRO A 318 34.65 15.29 14.75
C PRO A 318 34.61 15.41 13.23
N ARG A 319 33.83 14.53 12.59
CA ARG A 319 33.63 14.53 11.14
C ARG A 319 32.42 15.39 10.80
N PRO A 320 32.48 16.27 9.79
CA PRO A 320 31.29 16.96 9.28
C PRO A 320 30.18 15.94 8.98
N GLY A 321 28.99 16.13 9.57
CA GLY A 321 27.84 15.22 9.45
C GLY A 321 27.66 14.18 10.55
N ASP A 322 28.63 14.00 11.45
CA ASP A 322 28.51 13.18 12.68
C ASP A 322 28.09 14.10 13.84
N VAL A 323 26.79 14.36 13.93
CA VAL A 323 26.27 15.39 14.85
C VAL A 323 26.02 14.84 16.25
N ASN A 324 26.00 13.52 16.42
CA ASN A 324 25.91 12.87 17.73
C ASN A 324 27.29 12.50 18.33
N CYS A 325 28.38 12.72 17.59
CA CYS A 325 29.77 12.42 17.95
C CYS A 325 30.05 10.93 18.21
N ASP A 326 29.28 10.02 17.60
CA ASP A 326 29.45 8.56 17.79
C ASP A 326 30.51 7.96 16.85
N GLY A 327 31.03 8.76 15.92
CA GLY A 327 32.02 8.37 14.94
C GLY A 327 31.43 7.83 13.64
N ALA A 328 30.12 7.77 13.48
CA ALA A 328 29.44 7.37 12.26
C ALA A 328 28.61 8.53 11.68
N ILE A 329 28.37 8.50 10.36
CA ILE A 329 27.43 9.42 9.69
C ILE A 329 26.24 8.56 9.26
N THR A 330 25.11 8.75 9.91
CA THR A 330 23.94 7.88 9.80
C THR A 330 22.64 8.69 9.65
N PRO A 331 21.50 8.06 9.33
CA PRO A 331 20.21 8.77 9.32
C PRO A 331 19.82 9.34 10.69
N ILE A 332 20.42 8.86 11.80
CA ILE A 332 20.23 9.42 13.14
C ILE A 332 20.78 10.86 13.19
N ASP A 333 21.89 11.11 12.51
CA ASP A 333 22.49 12.45 12.44
C ASP A 333 21.60 13.43 11.67
N ALA A 334 21.01 12.99 10.55
CA ALA A 334 20.02 13.77 9.81
C ALA A 334 18.78 14.11 10.65
N LEU A 335 18.31 13.14 11.46
CA LEU A 335 17.19 13.36 12.37
C LEU A 335 17.53 14.41 13.44
N LEU A 336 18.73 14.37 14.00
CA LEU A 336 19.17 15.35 15.01
C LEU A 336 19.29 16.77 14.45
N VAL A 337 19.70 16.90 13.18
CA VAL A 337 19.67 18.19 12.45
C VAL A 337 18.23 18.69 12.26
N LEU A 338 17.29 17.81 11.89
CA LEU A 338 15.87 18.20 11.76
C LEU A 338 15.25 18.60 13.11
N GLN A 339 15.63 17.93 14.20
CA GLN A 339 15.22 18.30 15.54
C GLN A 339 15.76 19.68 15.92
N ALA A 340 17.03 19.95 15.64
CA ALA A 340 17.65 21.25 15.88
C ALA A 340 16.98 22.37 15.05
N ALA A 341 16.72 22.12 13.76
CA ALA A 341 16.00 23.06 12.88
C ALA A 341 14.56 23.33 13.37
N ALA A 342 13.92 22.37 14.03
CA ALA A 342 12.60 22.51 14.65
C ALA A 342 12.62 23.15 16.05
N GLY A 343 13.79 23.54 16.56
CA GLY A 343 13.96 24.11 17.90
C GLY A 343 13.72 23.11 19.05
N LEU A 344 13.81 21.81 18.76
CA LEU A 344 13.73 20.74 19.75
C LEU A 344 15.11 20.55 20.42
N PRO A 345 15.15 20.14 21.70
CA PRO A 345 16.41 19.86 22.38
C PRO A 345 17.11 18.67 21.72
N SER A 346 18.31 18.91 21.19
CA SER A 346 19.20 17.87 20.66
C SER A 346 20.49 17.79 21.49
N THR A 347 21.04 16.59 21.63
CA THR A 347 22.31 16.33 22.32
C THR A 347 23.37 15.94 21.31
N GLY A 348 24.57 16.52 21.39
CA GLY A 348 25.69 16.17 20.51
C GLY A 348 26.60 17.33 20.11
N CYS A 349 27.38 17.12 19.04
CA CYS A 349 28.32 18.06 18.42
C CYS A 349 27.58 19.07 17.55
N LEU A 350 26.72 19.91 18.16
CA LEU A 350 25.85 20.85 17.44
C LEU A 350 26.57 21.87 16.54
N HIS A 351 27.88 22.06 16.73
CA HIS A 351 28.65 22.91 15.82
C HIS A 351 28.65 22.36 14.39
N LEU A 352 28.59 21.03 14.21
CA LEU A 352 28.66 20.34 12.91
C LEU A 352 27.31 20.24 12.18
N THR A 353 26.30 21.03 12.57
CA THR A 353 24.92 20.92 12.07
C THR A 353 24.61 21.81 10.86
N ASP A 354 25.47 22.78 10.56
CA ASP A 354 25.42 23.63 9.36
C ASP A 354 26.38 23.05 8.30
N LEU A 355 25.82 22.29 7.36
CA LEU A 355 26.55 21.46 6.40
C LEU A 355 26.59 22.06 4.99
N ASP A 356 25.78 23.08 4.73
CA ASP A 356 25.87 23.88 3.51
C ASP A 356 26.56 25.24 3.70
N CYS A 357 27.05 25.51 4.92
CA CYS A 357 27.84 26.69 5.29
C CYS A 357 27.07 28.01 5.12
N ASP A 358 25.73 27.97 5.20
CA ASP A 358 24.89 29.15 5.02
C ASP A 358 24.64 29.94 6.33
N GLY A 359 25.08 29.40 7.47
CA GLY A 359 24.93 29.98 8.80
C GLY A 359 23.60 29.65 9.48
N ALA A 360 22.76 28.82 8.89
CA ALA A 360 21.51 28.33 9.42
C ALA A 360 21.51 26.81 9.57
N VAL A 361 20.71 26.30 10.50
CA VAL A 361 20.46 24.86 10.65
C VAL A 361 19.05 24.59 10.15
N THR A 362 18.94 23.92 9.01
CA THR A 362 17.69 23.72 8.27
C THR A 362 17.52 22.28 7.81
N ALA A 363 16.40 22.00 7.15
CA ALA A 363 16.21 20.71 6.48
C ALA A 363 17.20 20.49 5.31
N ALA A 364 17.84 21.54 4.80
CA ALA A 364 18.85 21.42 3.75
C ALA A 364 20.11 20.70 4.28
N ASP A 365 20.50 20.98 5.52
CA ASP A 365 21.62 20.34 6.20
C ASP A 365 21.36 18.85 6.46
N ALA A 366 20.14 18.51 6.92
CA ALA A 366 19.73 17.12 7.09
C ALA A 366 19.73 16.34 5.77
N ARG A 367 19.32 16.99 4.68
CA ARG A 367 19.38 16.42 3.33
C ARG A 367 20.83 16.20 2.88
N ALA A 368 21.77 17.07 3.26
CA ALA A 368 23.20 16.87 2.98
C ALA A 368 23.72 15.55 3.58
N ILE A 369 23.33 15.23 4.82
CA ILE A 369 23.66 13.95 5.47
C ILE A 369 23.06 12.77 4.72
N LEU A 370 21.76 12.83 4.40
CA LEU A 370 21.07 11.73 3.72
C LEU A 370 21.66 11.47 2.34
N THR A 371 21.98 12.52 1.59
CA THR A 371 22.62 12.39 0.26
C THR A 371 24.07 11.91 0.33
N HIS A 372 24.79 12.19 1.42
CA HIS A 372 26.11 11.64 1.67
C HIS A 372 26.08 10.14 1.95
N ILE A 373 25.12 9.67 2.75
CA ILE A 373 24.95 8.25 3.11
C ILE A 373 24.72 7.37 1.88
N VAL A 374 24.01 7.89 0.87
CA VAL A 374 23.78 7.20 -0.40
C VAL A 374 24.85 7.51 -1.47
N GLU A 375 26.01 8.02 -1.06
CA GLU A 375 27.19 8.32 -1.90
C GLU A 375 26.95 9.31 -3.05
N ILE A 376 25.90 10.15 -2.97
CA ILE A 376 25.55 11.11 -4.03
C ILE A 376 26.42 12.37 -3.93
N VAL A 377 26.80 12.80 -2.72
CA VAL A 377 27.56 14.05 -2.48
C VAL A 377 28.59 13.84 -1.36
N SER A 378 29.78 14.45 -1.50
CA SER A 378 30.77 14.54 -0.41
C SER A 378 30.46 15.73 0.49
N LEU A 379 30.49 15.54 1.81
CA LEU A 379 30.32 16.64 2.77
C LEU A 379 31.54 17.58 2.75
N PRO A 380 31.34 18.90 2.92
CA PRO A 380 32.42 19.86 2.91
C PRO A 380 33.35 19.69 4.12
N ALA A 381 34.66 19.71 3.89
CA ALA A 381 35.66 19.40 4.91
C ALA A 381 35.93 20.52 5.94
N ASN A 382 35.32 21.70 5.80
CA ASN A 382 35.68 22.90 6.59
C ASN A 382 34.49 23.82 6.95
N CYS A 383 33.27 23.28 7.07
CA CYS A 383 32.19 24.04 7.73
C CYS A 383 32.35 23.93 9.26
N PRO A 384 31.98 24.98 10.03
CA PRO A 384 32.15 25.03 11.49
C PRO A 384 31.55 23.87 12.27
#